data_AF-A0AAD4M1C9-F1
#
_entry.id   AF-A0AAD4M1C9-F1
#
_cell.length_a   1.000
_cell.length_b   1.000
_cell.length_c   1.000
_cell.angle_alpha   90.00
_cell.angle_beta   90.00
_cell.angle_gamma   90.00
#
_symmetry.space_group_name_H-M   'P 1'
#
loop_
_entity.id
_entity.type
_entity.pdbx_description
1 polymer ?
#
loop_
_entity_poly.entity_id
_entity_poly.type
_entity_poly.pdbx_seq_one_letter_code
_entity_poly.pdbx_strand_id
1 'polypeptide(L)'
;MEKLLCATGVNDLTDAQIYAVLSQRLALDIDTPKYVSTPRNDVITREKLGEIMHDQIKFHMRICVSAEDGLDSLRGIALSEPILSRAACAIMEGGRLKFNLPVALGRAMSGFCLNRYARTRLFVAALFIWARDQDEPVKKRTDYLTVKELFEILFCDPIFESILEDMPSLCPQKVTPRPFREVFGEANMHFNHFIKPYEQEVLTRRCLVRFMARGAAGFSANEEAGFNAVYPYLYGGIDLDMKKIGFIMVQFKNDSNGEEYDIDESSRKWIRSNVACLTSQISKMDDSRSLLFVSSFRFLVVVTLAAWCGRHTNVDRAQMEKRCLLHMIMYAPESASTSSEQWRKVLEIGKCC
;
A
#
# COMPACT_ATOMS: atom_id res chain seq x y z
N MET A 1 -3.49 -19.97 13.27
CA MET A 1 -2.54 -19.33 14.22
C MET A 1 -1.30 -20.19 14.43
N GLU A 2 -1.43 -21.47 14.76
CA GLU A 2 -0.27 -22.37 15.00
C GLU A 2 0.74 -22.41 13.84
N LYS A 3 0.29 -22.48 12.59
CA LYS A 3 1.19 -22.45 11.42
C LYS A 3 1.94 -21.13 11.24
N LEU A 4 1.41 -20.03 11.77
CA LEU A 4 2.03 -18.70 11.67
C LEU A 4 2.97 -18.43 12.85
N LEU A 5 2.54 -18.85 14.06
CA LEU A 5 3.24 -18.60 15.31
C LEU A 5 4.18 -19.73 15.73
N CYS A 6 4.06 -20.90 15.11
CA CYS A 6 4.77 -22.14 15.48
C CYS A 6 4.58 -22.55 16.95
N ALA A 7 3.45 -22.17 17.55
CA ALA A 7 3.18 -22.38 18.97
C ALA A 7 1.68 -22.38 19.30
N THR A 8 1.33 -23.05 20.40
CA THR A 8 -0.01 -23.07 21.02
C THR A 8 0.01 -22.32 22.35
N GLY A 9 -1.02 -21.53 22.66
CA GLY A 9 -1.20 -20.94 23.99
C GLY A 9 -0.23 -19.81 24.36
N VAL A 10 0.23 -19.05 23.37
CA VAL A 10 1.16 -17.94 23.56
C VAL A 10 0.47 -16.77 24.28
N ASN A 11 1.11 -16.22 25.32
CA ASN A 11 0.65 -15.01 26.01
C ASN A 11 1.32 -13.74 25.46
N ASP A 12 2.59 -13.85 25.04
CA ASP A 12 3.38 -12.75 24.45
C ASP A 12 4.13 -13.23 23.21
N LEU A 13 4.16 -12.41 22.16
CA LEU A 13 4.84 -12.74 20.92
C LEU A 13 6.34 -12.43 20.97
N THR A 14 7.16 -13.36 20.49
CA THR A 14 8.59 -13.13 20.24
C THR A 14 8.81 -12.18 19.06
N ASP A 15 10.00 -11.59 18.92
CA ASP A 15 10.33 -10.76 17.75
C ASP A 15 10.14 -11.51 16.42
N ALA A 16 10.51 -12.79 16.40
CA ALA A 16 10.34 -13.66 15.25
C ALA A 16 8.85 -13.82 14.87
N GLN A 17 7.98 -14.04 15.86
CA GLN A 17 6.55 -14.16 15.65
C GLN A 17 5.89 -12.83 15.26
N ILE A 18 6.32 -11.72 15.85
CA ILE A 18 5.88 -10.37 15.45
C ILE A 18 6.21 -10.13 13.99
N TYR A 19 7.45 -10.41 13.59
CA TYR A 19 7.88 -10.25 12.20
C TYR A 19 7.11 -11.17 11.26
N ALA A 20 6.84 -12.42 11.66
CA ALA A 20 5.99 -13.33 10.89
C ALA A 20 4.58 -12.76 10.66
N VAL A 21 3.94 -12.24 11.71
CA VAL A 21 2.62 -11.61 11.62
C VAL A 21 2.65 -10.40 10.69
N LEU A 22 3.59 -9.48 10.89
CA LEU A 22 3.72 -8.28 10.05
C LEU A 22 4.09 -8.63 8.61
N SER A 23 4.91 -9.66 8.40
CA SER A 23 5.30 -10.15 7.09
C SER A 23 4.09 -10.57 6.25
N GLN A 24 3.14 -11.27 6.86
CA GLN A 24 1.91 -11.72 6.18
C GLN A 24 0.95 -10.58 5.86
N ARG A 25 1.03 -9.45 6.59
CA ARG A 25 0.17 -8.28 6.41
C ARG A 25 0.77 -7.24 5.49
N LEU A 26 2.09 -7.06 5.54
CA LEU A 26 2.82 -5.95 4.91
C LEU A 26 3.84 -6.40 3.86
N ALA A 27 3.75 -7.65 3.36
CA ALA A 27 4.66 -8.20 2.35
C ALA A 27 6.16 -7.91 2.64
N LEU A 28 6.60 -8.21 3.87
CA LEU A 28 8.00 -7.98 4.25
C LEU A 28 8.91 -8.97 3.52
N ASP A 29 9.85 -8.47 2.73
CA ASP A 29 10.88 -9.32 2.11
C ASP A 29 12.11 -9.46 3.01
N ILE A 30 12.76 -10.63 2.92
CA ILE A 30 14.14 -10.86 3.36
C ILE A 30 15.03 -10.74 2.12
N ASP A 31 16.11 -9.95 2.22
CA ASP A 31 17.05 -9.65 1.13
C ASP A 31 18.46 -9.39 1.72
N THR A 32 19.21 -10.46 2.05
CA THR A 32 20.49 -10.33 2.78
C THR A 32 21.58 -9.50 2.11
N PRO A 33 21.78 -9.50 0.77
CA PRO A 33 22.88 -8.73 0.17
C PRO A 33 22.81 -7.23 0.45
N LYS A 34 21.58 -6.68 0.51
CA LYS A 34 21.38 -5.27 0.88
C LYS A 34 21.69 -5.00 2.35
N TYR A 35 21.65 -6.02 3.19
CA TYR A 35 21.76 -5.91 4.63
C TYR A 35 23.20 -5.98 5.14
N VAL A 36 24.07 -6.76 4.48
CA VAL A 36 25.49 -6.85 4.82
C VAL A 36 26.23 -5.53 4.59
N SER A 37 25.76 -4.70 3.65
CA SER A 37 26.38 -3.44 3.26
C SER A 37 26.09 -2.26 4.20
N THR A 38 25.21 -2.42 5.20
CA THR A 38 24.84 -1.31 6.11
C THR A 38 25.51 -1.52 7.46
N PRO A 39 26.61 -0.81 7.79
CA PRO A 39 27.26 -0.95 9.08
C PRO A 39 26.30 -0.50 10.18
N ARG A 40 25.92 -1.45 11.05
CA ARG A 40 25.27 -1.13 12.32
C ARG A 40 26.33 -1.10 13.41
N ASN A 41 26.13 -0.19 14.36
CA ASN A 41 26.96 -0.09 15.57
C ASN A 41 26.70 -1.24 16.57
N ASP A 42 25.88 -2.24 16.21
CA ASP A 42 25.47 -3.35 17.07
C ASP A 42 26.17 -4.66 16.69
N VAL A 43 26.49 -5.43 17.73
CA VAL A 43 27.28 -6.68 17.81
C VAL A 43 26.58 -7.90 17.16
N ILE A 44 25.79 -7.73 16.10
CA ILE A 44 25.19 -8.88 15.39
C ILE A 44 26.14 -9.26 14.25
N THR A 45 26.82 -10.39 14.42
CA THR A 45 27.67 -10.94 13.36
C THR A 45 26.83 -11.30 12.13
N ARG A 46 27.46 -11.24 10.95
CA ARG A 46 26.84 -11.65 9.68
C ARG A 46 26.24 -13.06 9.77
N GLU A 47 26.96 -13.98 10.41
CA GLU A 47 26.53 -15.35 10.67
C GLU A 47 25.23 -15.39 11.47
N LYS A 48 25.16 -14.64 12.57
CA LYS A 48 23.96 -14.62 13.42
C LYS A 48 22.74 -14.04 12.70
N LEU A 49 22.95 -13.02 11.86
CA LEU A 49 21.88 -12.47 11.03
C LEU A 49 21.37 -13.50 9.99
N GLY A 50 22.30 -14.25 9.38
CA GLY A 50 21.97 -15.35 8.46
C GLY A 50 21.13 -16.43 9.13
N GLU A 51 21.48 -16.85 10.36
CA GLU A 51 20.69 -17.80 11.15
C GLU A 51 19.27 -17.29 11.41
N ILE A 52 19.12 -16.05 11.87
CA ILE A 52 17.80 -15.44 12.15
C ILE A 52 16.94 -15.44 10.89
N MET A 53 17.50 -15.09 9.74
CA MET A 53 16.77 -15.04 8.48
C MET A 53 16.42 -16.43 7.96
N HIS A 54 17.32 -17.40 8.11
CA HIS A 54 17.04 -18.79 7.78
C HIS A 54 15.90 -19.34 8.63
N ASP A 55 15.91 -19.07 9.93
CA ASP A 55 14.83 -19.46 10.85
C ASP A 55 13.51 -18.79 10.47
N GLN A 56 13.54 -17.53 10.05
CA GLN A 56 12.34 -16.87 9.51
C GLN A 56 11.76 -17.59 8.31
N ILE A 57 12.60 -18.04 7.39
CA ILE A 57 12.12 -18.79 6.21
C ILE A 57 11.60 -20.16 6.61
N LYS A 58 12.38 -20.89 7.42
CA LYS A 58 12.09 -22.26 7.83
C LYS A 58 10.82 -22.37 8.66
N PHE A 59 10.60 -21.46 9.60
CA PHE A 59 9.52 -21.59 10.57
C PHE A 59 8.27 -20.77 10.20
N HIS A 60 8.40 -19.64 9.50
CA HIS A 60 7.28 -18.71 9.31
C HIS A 60 6.70 -18.68 7.90
N MET A 61 6.71 -19.83 7.21
CA MET A 61 6.00 -20.06 5.93
C MET A 61 6.37 -19.04 4.84
N ARG A 62 7.65 -18.73 4.69
CA ARG A 62 8.16 -17.88 3.61
C ARG A 62 8.69 -18.73 2.46
N ILE A 63 8.65 -18.19 1.25
CA ILE A 63 9.30 -18.82 0.10
C ILE A 63 10.73 -18.28 0.00
N CYS A 64 11.70 -19.19 0.05
CA CYS A 64 13.06 -18.89 -0.38
C CYS A 64 13.08 -18.79 -1.91
N VAL A 65 13.32 -17.60 -2.44
CA VAL A 65 13.38 -17.32 -3.88
C VAL A 65 14.79 -17.58 -4.42
N SER A 66 15.81 -17.24 -3.64
CA SER A 66 17.21 -17.50 -3.99
C SER A 66 18.05 -17.67 -2.73
N ALA A 67 19.04 -18.55 -2.80
CA ALA A 67 20.09 -18.72 -1.81
C ALA A 67 21.41 -18.95 -2.54
N GLU A 68 22.40 -18.08 -2.32
CA GLU A 68 23.78 -18.29 -2.77
C GLU A 68 24.57 -19.15 -1.79
N ASP A 69 25.67 -19.73 -2.27
CA ASP A 69 26.58 -20.52 -1.47
C ASP A 69 27.05 -19.73 -0.24
N GLY A 70 27.11 -20.40 0.92
CA GLY A 70 27.53 -19.77 2.17
C GLY A 70 26.52 -18.79 2.79
N LEU A 71 25.26 -18.74 2.30
CA LEU A 71 24.23 -17.78 2.72
C LEU A 71 24.62 -16.30 2.47
N ASP A 72 25.53 -16.08 1.52
CA ASP A 72 25.99 -14.74 1.16
C ASP A 72 24.84 -13.87 0.64
N SER A 73 23.94 -14.48 -0.13
CA SER A 73 22.63 -13.94 -0.51
C SER A 73 21.52 -14.92 -0.14
N LEU A 74 20.48 -14.42 0.51
CA LEU A 74 19.26 -15.14 0.88
C LEU A 74 18.11 -14.19 0.64
N ARG A 75 17.20 -14.61 -0.22
CA ARG A 75 16.00 -13.86 -0.54
C ARG A 75 14.77 -14.67 -0.19
N GLY A 76 13.97 -14.12 0.72
CA GLY A 76 12.71 -14.72 1.16
C GLY A 76 11.54 -13.78 0.96
N ILE A 77 10.46 -14.25 0.34
CA ILE A 77 9.23 -13.45 0.17
C ILE A 77 8.10 -13.95 1.05
N ALA A 78 7.24 -13.03 1.48
CA ALA A 78 6.00 -13.37 2.14
C ALA A 78 5.00 -13.95 1.12
N LEU A 79 4.33 -15.04 1.49
CA LEU A 79 3.25 -15.58 0.68
C LEU A 79 1.96 -14.79 0.88
N SER A 80 1.24 -14.53 -0.20
CA SER A 80 -0.08 -13.87 -0.17
C SER A 80 -1.20 -14.81 0.29
N GLU A 81 -1.00 -15.68 1.28
CA GLU A 81 -2.03 -16.66 1.61
C GLU A 81 -3.18 -16.01 2.39
N PRO A 82 -4.41 -15.89 1.82
CA PRO A 82 -5.49 -15.12 2.45
C PRO A 82 -5.84 -15.65 3.85
N ILE A 83 -5.74 -16.97 4.04
CA ILE A 83 -5.98 -17.62 5.33
C ILE A 83 -4.91 -17.25 6.37
N LEU A 84 -3.64 -17.09 5.96
CA LEU A 84 -2.57 -16.65 6.85
C LEU A 84 -2.69 -15.15 7.15
N SER A 85 -3.03 -14.33 6.16
CA SER A 85 -3.28 -12.90 6.34
C SER A 85 -4.48 -12.64 7.24
N ARG A 86 -5.53 -13.47 7.18
CA ARG A 86 -6.66 -13.41 8.12
C ARG A 86 -6.28 -13.88 9.52
N ALA A 87 -5.45 -14.92 9.64
CA ALA A 87 -4.92 -15.34 10.93
C ALA A 87 -4.03 -14.26 11.57
N ALA A 88 -3.21 -13.57 10.79
CA ALA A 88 -2.42 -12.43 11.22
C ALA A 88 -3.31 -11.25 11.67
N CYS A 89 -4.38 -10.97 10.92
CA CYS A 89 -5.44 -10.02 11.32
C CYS A 89 -5.96 -10.30 12.73
N ALA A 90 -6.40 -11.54 12.96
CA ALA A 90 -6.99 -11.95 14.23
C ALA A 90 -6.00 -11.88 15.40
N ILE A 91 -4.70 -12.06 15.13
CA ILE A 91 -3.64 -11.85 16.13
C ILE A 91 -3.49 -10.36 16.43
N MET A 92 -3.55 -9.50 15.41
CA MET A 92 -3.41 -8.04 15.56
C MET A 92 -4.61 -7.38 16.24
N GLU A 93 -5.84 -7.86 15.98
CA GLU A 93 -7.10 -7.32 16.53
C GLU A 93 -7.27 -7.56 18.05
N GLY A 94 -6.33 -8.22 18.72
CA GLY A 94 -6.31 -8.27 20.18
C GLY A 94 -7.19 -9.38 20.78
N GLY A 95 -7.08 -10.60 20.26
CA GLY A 95 -7.63 -11.81 20.91
C GLY A 95 -6.98 -12.08 22.27
N ARG A 96 -6.32 -13.23 22.45
CA ARG A 96 -5.57 -13.51 23.70
C ARG A 96 -4.26 -12.72 23.82
N LEU A 97 -3.80 -12.16 22.71
CA LEU A 97 -2.48 -11.52 22.58
C LEU A 97 -2.63 -10.00 22.51
N LYS A 98 -1.85 -9.28 23.32
CA LYS A 98 -1.78 -7.81 23.24
C LYS A 98 -0.86 -7.39 22.10
N PHE A 99 -1.39 -7.34 20.88
CA PHE A 99 -0.63 -6.85 19.73
C PHE A 99 -0.70 -5.32 19.65
N ASN A 100 0.43 -4.65 19.86
CA ASN A 100 0.54 -3.21 19.66
C ASN A 100 1.28 -2.96 18.34
N LEU A 101 0.54 -2.55 17.29
CA LEU A 101 1.09 -2.39 15.94
C LEU A 101 2.25 -1.37 15.87
N PRO A 102 2.18 -0.16 16.45
CA PRO A 102 3.32 0.76 16.48
C PRO A 102 4.58 0.16 17.11
N VAL A 103 4.47 -0.49 18.28
CA VAL A 103 5.60 -1.13 18.97
C VAL A 103 6.14 -2.31 18.16
N ALA A 104 5.26 -3.15 17.63
CA ALA A 104 5.61 -4.29 16.80
C ALA A 104 6.36 -3.87 15.53
N LEU A 105 5.88 -2.81 14.86
CA LEU A 105 6.54 -2.26 13.68
C LEU A 105 7.91 -1.66 14.04
N GLY A 106 8.00 -0.95 15.16
CA GLY A 106 9.27 -0.44 15.70
C GLY A 106 10.29 -1.56 15.92
N ARG A 107 9.86 -2.67 16.56
CA ARG A 107 10.66 -3.88 16.78
C ARG A 107 11.04 -4.56 15.47
N ALA A 108 10.14 -4.65 14.49
CA ALA A 108 10.48 -5.21 13.18
C ALA A 108 11.50 -4.34 12.42
N MET A 109 11.37 -3.02 12.48
CA MET A 109 12.31 -2.08 11.85
C MET A 109 13.65 -1.97 12.56
N SER A 110 13.71 -2.27 13.86
CA SER A 110 14.95 -2.30 14.63
C SER A 110 15.59 -3.69 14.63
N GLY A 111 14.84 -4.78 14.65
CA GLY A 111 15.38 -6.14 14.70
C GLY A 111 15.83 -6.66 13.34
N PHE A 112 15.20 -6.19 12.26
CA PHE A 112 15.52 -6.61 10.90
C PHE A 112 16.14 -5.44 10.15
N CYS A 113 17.20 -5.71 9.40
CA CYS A 113 17.71 -4.74 8.45
C CYS A 113 16.58 -4.46 7.46
N LEU A 114 15.99 -3.27 7.50
CA LEU A 114 15.02 -2.81 6.52
C LEU A 114 15.57 -1.52 5.92
N ASN A 115 15.60 -1.44 4.59
CA ASN A 115 15.99 -0.24 3.86
C ASN A 115 15.15 0.96 4.35
N ARG A 116 15.78 2.13 4.55
CA ARG A 116 15.11 3.38 4.95
C ARG A 116 13.88 3.69 4.10
N TYR A 117 13.95 3.54 2.77
CA TYR A 117 12.80 3.77 1.88
C TYR A 117 11.67 2.76 2.10
N ALA A 118 12.02 1.52 2.46
CA ALA A 118 11.04 0.53 2.85
C ALA A 118 10.31 0.91 4.14
N ARG A 119 10.96 1.62 5.08
CA ARG A 119 10.32 1.99 6.37
C ARG A 119 9.11 2.90 6.20
N THR A 120 9.25 3.98 5.43
CA THR A 120 8.12 4.89 5.17
C THR A 120 6.98 4.15 4.48
N ARG A 121 7.28 3.33 3.47
CA ARG A 121 6.28 2.47 2.82
C ARG A 121 5.56 1.55 3.80
N LEU A 122 6.30 0.88 4.67
CA LEU A 122 5.74 -0.06 5.63
C LEU A 122 4.90 0.63 6.69
N PHE A 123 5.31 1.81 7.13
CA PHE A 123 4.54 2.63 8.06
C PHE A 123 3.19 3.03 7.47
N VAL A 124 3.18 3.54 6.23
CA VAL A 124 1.92 3.90 5.59
C VAL A 124 1.06 2.67 5.32
N ALA A 125 1.64 1.58 4.81
CA ALA A 125 0.92 0.33 4.62
C ALA A 125 0.29 -0.19 5.93
N ALA A 126 1.02 -0.10 7.04
CA ALA A 126 0.52 -0.44 8.37
C ALA A 126 -0.64 0.47 8.80
N LEU A 127 -0.59 1.77 8.49
CA LEU A 127 -1.68 2.71 8.75
C LEU A 127 -2.95 2.33 7.97
N PHE A 128 -2.84 2.01 6.67
CA PHE A 128 -3.99 1.57 5.86
C PHE A 128 -4.57 0.25 6.36
N ILE A 129 -3.73 -0.68 6.80
CA ILE A 129 -4.16 -1.95 7.40
C ILE A 129 -4.88 -1.70 8.73
N TRP A 130 -4.30 -0.86 9.58
CA TRP A 130 -4.92 -0.46 10.84
C TRP A 130 -6.28 0.19 10.61
N ALA A 131 -6.37 1.13 9.67
CA ALA A 131 -7.62 1.82 9.34
C ALA A 131 -8.68 0.85 8.84
N ARG A 132 -8.31 -0.08 7.96
CA ARG A 132 -9.21 -1.15 7.52
C ARG A 132 -9.68 -2.04 8.66
N ASP A 133 -8.79 -2.34 9.62
CA ASP A 133 -9.10 -3.18 10.78
C ASP A 133 -9.84 -2.42 11.89
N GLN A 134 -10.02 -1.09 11.77
CA GLN A 134 -10.92 -0.34 12.64
C GLN A 134 -12.36 -0.71 12.28
N ASP A 135 -12.84 -1.80 12.86
CA ASP A 135 -14.25 -2.18 12.79
C ASP A 135 -14.96 -1.60 14.02
N GLU A 136 -16.00 -0.80 13.81
CA GLU A 136 -16.95 -0.52 14.88
C GLU A 136 -17.64 -1.84 15.26
N PRO A 137 -17.72 -2.22 16.53
CA PRO A 137 -18.24 -3.52 16.97
C PRO A 137 -19.72 -3.81 16.58
N VAL A 138 -20.38 -2.86 15.91
CA VAL A 138 -21.79 -2.87 15.51
C VAL A 138 -21.97 -3.18 14.01
N LYS A 139 -20.96 -2.97 13.15
CA LYS A 139 -21.09 -3.29 11.73
C LYS A 139 -20.89 -4.79 11.53
N LYS A 140 -21.88 -5.45 10.91
CA LYS A 140 -21.79 -6.87 10.55
C LYS A 140 -20.51 -7.07 9.72
N ARG A 141 -19.68 -8.04 10.14
CA ARG A 141 -18.44 -8.54 9.52
C ARG A 141 -18.50 -8.73 7.99
N THR A 142 -18.61 -7.66 7.23
CA THR A 142 -18.34 -7.69 5.80
C THR A 142 -16.84 -7.57 5.65
N ASP A 143 -16.21 -8.43 4.86
CA ASP A 143 -14.79 -8.27 4.54
C ASP A 143 -14.52 -7.01 3.67
N TYR A 144 -15.60 -6.29 3.32
CA TYR A 144 -15.59 -5.06 2.53
C TYR A 144 -15.78 -3.83 3.41
N LEU A 145 -15.10 -2.76 3.02
CA LEU A 145 -15.30 -1.40 3.48
C LEU A 145 -15.43 -0.47 2.27
N THR A 146 -16.19 0.61 2.36
CA THR A 146 -16.22 1.59 1.29
C THR A 146 -14.92 2.42 1.25
N VAL A 147 -14.59 2.94 0.07
CA VAL A 147 -13.48 3.91 -0.09
C VAL A 147 -13.71 5.11 0.83
N LYS A 148 -14.94 5.58 0.94
CA LYS A 148 -15.31 6.69 1.83
C LYS A 148 -15.00 6.36 3.29
N GLU A 149 -15.46 5.22 3.80
CA GLU A 149 -15.21 4.79 5.19
C GLU A 149 -13.70 4.66 5.48
N LEU A 150 -12.92 4.12 4.53
CA LEU A 150 -11.47 4.04 4.71
C LEU A 150 -10.86 5.44 4.91
N PHE A 151 -11.26 6.42 4.09
CA PHE A 151 -10.74 7.78 4.16
C PHE A 151 -11.21 8.51 5.41
N GLU A 152 -12.46 8.28 5.85
CA GLU A 152 -12.99 8.81 7.11
C GLU A 152 -12.18 8.33 8.32
N ILE A 153 -11.71 7.09 8.30
CA ILE A 153 -10.86 6.55 9.37
C ILE A 153 -9.43 7.11 9.30
N LEU A 154 -8.91 7.29 8.08
CA LEU A 154 -7.55 7.77 7.85
C LEU A 154 -7.38 9.28 8.11
N PHE A 155 -8.43 10.07 7.91
CA PHE A 155 -8.38 11.54 7.97
C PHE A 155 -9.45 12.07 8.91
N CYS A 156 -9.06 12.98 9.81
CA CYS A 156 -10.00 13.66 10.70
C CYS A 156 -10.67 14.86 10.01
N ASP A 157 -11.78 15.32 10.58
CA ASP A 157 -12.37 16.60 10.19
C ASP A 157 -11.45 17.78 10.60
N PRO A 158 -11.35 18.85 9.79
CA PRO A 158 -12.12 19.13 8.56
C PRO A 158 -11.49 18.59 7.27
N ILE A 159 -10.36 17.86 7.36
CA ILE A 159 -9.62 17.38 6.17
C ILE A 159 -10.50 16.40 5.38
N PHE A 160 -11.17 15.48 6.06
CA PHE A 160 -12.06 14.52 5.41
C PHE A 160 -13.19 15.20 4.64
N GLU A 161 -13.89 16.18 5.24
CA GLU A 161 -14.93 16.95 4.54
C GLU A 161 -14.40 17.68 3.31
N SER A 162 -13.18 18.24 3.37
CA SER A 162 -12.53 18.81 2.17
C SER A 162 -12.35 17.76 1.07
N ILE A 163 -11.90 16.55 1.42
CA ILE A 163 -11.69 15.46 0.47
C ILE A 163 -13.01 15.05 -0.19
N LEU A 164 -14.11 15.04 0.55
CA LEU A 164 -15.42 14.66 0.02
C LEU A 164 -15.90 15.57 -1.12
N GLU A 165 -15.53 16.84 -1.07
CA GLU A 165 -15.90 17.87 -2.05
C GLU A 165 -14.87 18.04 -3.17
N ASP A 166 -13.72 17.34 -3.09
CA ASP A 166 -12.69 17.42 -4.13
C ASP A 166 -13.21 16.93 -5.47
N MET A 167 -12.94 17.73 -6.50
CA MET A 167 -13.30 17.45 -7.89
C MET A 167 -12.14 16.78 -8.64
N PRO A 168 -12.42 15.95 -9.65
CA PRO A 168 -11.37 15.36 -10.47
C PRO A 168 -10.55 16.42 -11.17
N SER A 169 -9.23 16.39 -10.95
CA SER A 169 -8.28 17.28 -11.61
C SER A 169 -8.22 17.02 -13.13
N LEU A 170 -8.58 15.81 -13.55
CA LEU A 170 -8.62 15.41 -14.96
C LEU A 170 -9.94 14.68 -15.26
N CYS A 171 -10.79 15.35 -16.03
CA CYS A 171 -12.05 14.80 -16.50
C CYS A 171 -12.10 14.84 -18.05
N PRO A 172 -12.46 13.73 -18.73
CA PRO A 172 -12.69 13.76 -20.18
C PRO A 172 -13.77 14.77 -20.54
N GLN A 173 -13.66 15.39 -21.72
CA GLN A 173 -14.59 16.44 -22.16
C GLN A 173 -16.07 16.01 -22.15
N LYS A 174 -16.35 14.71 -22.26
CA LYS A 174 -17.70 14.14 -22.31
C LYS A 174 -18.22 13.64 -20.96
N VAL A 175 -17.42 13.75 -19.90
CA VAL A 175 -17.80 13.30 -18.57
C VAL A 175 -17.99 14.53 -17.71
N THR A 176 -19.17 14.68 -17.12
CA THR A 176 -19.41 15.70 -16.11
C THR A 176 -18.59 15.34 -14.86
N PRO A 177 -17.67 16.21 -14.42
CA PRO A 177 -16.91 15.95 -13.21
C PRO A 177 -17.88 15.92 -12.02
N ARG A 178 -17.62 15.01 -11.08
CA ARG A 178 -18.41 14.82 -9.86
C ARG A 178 -17.47 14.77 -8.65
N PRO A 179 -17.90 15.25 -7.48
CA PRO A 179 -17.07 15.27 -6.28
C PRO A 179 -16.75 13.85 -5.81
N PHE A 180 -15.67 13.71 -5.04
CA PHE A 180 -15.21 12.43 -4.48
C PHE A 180 -16.34 11.66 -3.80
N ARG A 181 -17.18 12.33 -3.01
CA ARG A 181 -18.29 11.70 -2.29
C ARG A 181 -19.28 11.00 -3.19
N GLU A 182 -19.56 11.55 -4.36
CA GLU A 182 -20.52 10.97 -5.32
C GLU A 182 -19.87 9.82 -6.09
N VAL A 183 -18.60 9.99 -6.45
CA VAL A 183 -17.85 9.01 -7.23
C VAL A 183 -17.58 7.74 -6.44
N PHE A 184 -17.18 7.89 -5.18
CA PHE A 184 -16.71 6.80 -4.32
C PHE A 184 -17.69 6.41 -3.22
N GLY A 185 -18.86 7.06 -3.15
CA GLY A 185 -19.87 6.80 -2.11
C GLY A 185 -20.32 5.35 -2.02
N GLU A 186 -20.29 4.61 -3.13
CA GLU A 186 -20.64 3.18 -3.19
C GLU A 186 -19.46 2.29 -3.65
N ALA A 187 -18.24 2.83 -3.67
CA ALA A 187 -17.07 2.08 -4.09
C ALA A 187 -16.59 1.20 -2.93
N ASN A 188 -16.61 -0.12 -3.11
CA ASN A 188 -16.25 -1.10 -2.08
C ASN A 188 -14.81 -1.60 -2.28
N MET A 189 -14.06 -1.66 -1.19
CA MET A 189 -12.70 -2.19 -1.13
C MET A 189 -12.69 -3.51 -0.38
N HIS A 190 -11.83 -4.43 -0.77
CA HIS A 190 -11.53 -5.62 0.02
C HIS A 190 -10.03 -5.85 0.01
N PHE A 191 -9.40 -5.49 1.12
CA PHE A 191 -8.01 -5.84 1.39
C PHE A 191 -7.80 -6.10 2.88
N ASN A 192 -6.85 -6.97 3.20
CA ASN A 192 -6.39 -7.26 4.56
C ASN A 192 -4.87 -7.51 4.58
N HIS A 193 -4.20 -7.48 3.45
CA HIS A 193 -2.74 -7.54 3.39
C HIS A 193 -2.23 -6.90 2.11
N PHE A 194 -0.91 -6.72 2.04
CA PHE A 194 -0.21 -6.33 0.84
C PHE A 194 0.42 -7.53 0.14
N ILE A 195 0.51 -7.43 -1.18
CA ILE A 195 1.32 -8.28 -2.03
C ILE A 195 2.36 -7.40 -2.70
N LYS A 196 3.60 -7.86 -2.77
CA LYS A 196 4.63 -7.21 -3.58
C LYS A 196 4.91 -8.07 -4.82
N PRO A 197 4.49 -7.63 -6.02
CA PRO A 197 4.82 -8.34 -7.24
C PRO A 197 6.33 -8.24 -7.50
N TYR A 198 6.88 -9.27 -8.14
CA TYR A 198 8.29 -9.26 -8.56
C TYR A 198 8.51 -8.31 -9.75
N GLU A 199 7.56 -8.29 -10.68
CA GLU A 199 7.56 -7.47 -11.89
C GLU A 199 6.40 -6.48 -11.87
N GLN A 200 6.66 -5.25 -12.31
CA GLN A 200 5.67 -4.18 -12.29
C GLN A 200 4.53 -4.45 -13.28
N GLU A 201 4.84 -5.15 -14.38
CA GLU A 201 3.93 -5.59 -15.43
C GLU A 201 2.78 -6.45 -14.89
N VAL A 202 2.93 -7.05 -13.70
CA VAL A 202 1.89 -7.88 -13.09
C VAL A 202 0.73 -7.03 -12.57
N LEU A 203 0.88 -5.72 -12.39
CA LEU A 203 -0.20 -4.84 -11.94
C LEU A 203 -1.17 -4.50 -13.08
N THR A 204 -1.79 -5.52 -13.69
CA THR A 204 -2.86 -5.36 -14.68
C THR A 204 -4.24 -5.37 -14.02
N ARG A 205 -5.28 -4.86 -14.71
CA ARG A 205 -6.67 -4.97 -14.23
C ARG A 205 -7.07 -6.41 -13.90
N ARG A 206 -6.61 -7.38 -14.70
CA ARG A 206 -6.84 -8.80 -14.44
C ARG A 206 -6.21 -9.27 -13.13
N CYS A 207 -5.01 -8.77 -12.81
CA CYS A 207 -4.37 -9.09 -11.53
C CYS A 207 -5.01 -8.33 -10.37
N LEU A 208 -5.48 -7.11 -10.55
CA LEU A 208 -6.22 -6.36 -9.53
C LEU A 208 -7.51 -7.07 -9.11
N VAL A 209 -8.21 -7.72 -10.04
CA VAL A 209 -9.33 -8.63 -9.73
C VAL A 209 -8.89 -9.76 -8.81
N ARG A 210 -7.76 -10.39 -9.11
CA ARG A 210 -7.19 -11.46 -8.28
C ARG A 210 -6.74 -10.95 -6.92
N PHE A 211 -6.25 -9.71 -6.83
CA PHE A 211 -5.88 -9.09 -5.57
C PHE A 211 -7.13 -8.89 -4.70
N MET A 212 -8.21 -8.33 -5.24
CA MET A 212 -9.48 -8.24 -4.49
C MET A 212 -10.05 -9.60 -4.09
N ALA A 213 -9.99 -10.60 -4.96
CA ALA A 213 -10.44 -11.96 -4.63
C ALA A 213 -9.68 -12.54 -3.42
N ARG A 214 -8.39 -12.17 -3.26
CA ARG A 214 -7.53 -12.59 -2.15
C ARG A 214 -7.61 -11.65 -0.94
N GLY A 215 -8.34 -10.54 -1.03
CA GLY A 215 -8.31 -9.50 -0.02
C GLY A 215 -6.93 -8.85 0.07
N ALA A 216 -6.37 -8.43 -1.05
CA ALA A 216 -5.04 -7.84 -1.11
C ALA A 216 -5.02 -6.44 -1.74
N ALA A 217 -4.16 -5.58 -1.19
CA ALA A 217 -3.59 -4.43 -1.87
C ALA A 217 -2.23 -4.81 -2.49
N GLY A 218 -1.74 -4.02 -3.43
CA GLY A 218 -0.45 -4.24 -4.10
C GLY A 218 0.58 -3.18 -3.73
N PHE A 219 1.85 -3.55 -3.59
CA PHE A 219 2.97 -2.62 -3.73
C PHE A 219 3.41 -2.50 -5.18
N SER A 220 4.12 -1.43 -5.52
CA SER A 220 4.95 -1.44 -6.72
C SER A 220 6.13 -2.41 -6.56
N ALA A 221 6.52 -3.04 -7.68
CA ALA A 221 7.64 -3.96 -7.71
C ALA A 221 8.97 -3.25 -7.42
N ASN A 222 9.11 -2.04 -7.97
CA ASN A 222 10.27 -1.18 -7.84
C ASN A 222 9.88 0.26 -7.48
N GLU A 223 10.86 1.04 -7.02
CA GLU A 223 10.66 2.44 -6.61
C GLU A 223 10.49 3.38 -7.82
N GLU A 224 10.76 2.89 -9.03
CA GLU A 224 10.73 3.65 -10.29
C GLU A 224 9.31 3.74 -10.91
N ALA A 225 8.36 2.98 -10.40
CA ALA A 225 7.00 2.91 -10.95
C ALA A 225 6.21 4.23 -10.88
N GLY A 226 6.70 5.24 -10.17
CA GLY A 226 5.98 6.48 -9.91
C GLY A 226 4.86 6.34 -8.89
N PHE A 227 4.66 5.18 -8.29
CA PHE A 227 3.78 4.98 -7.15
C PHE A 227 4.36 3.92 -6.24
N ASN A 228 3.83 3.80 -5.02
CA ASN A 228 4.32 2.85 -4.04
C ASN A 228 3.32 1.76 -3.69
N ALA A 229 2.02 2.05 -3.74
CA ALA A 229 0.96 1.07 -3.51
C ALA A 229 -0.24 1.28 -4.42
N VAL A 230 -1.04 0.22 -4.61
CA VAL A 230 -2.29 0.22 -5.35
C VAL A 230 -3.36 -0.50 -4.54
N TYR A 231 -4.53 0.11 -4.40
CA TYR A 231 -5.66 -0.43 -3.66
C TYR A 231 -6.85 -0.60 -4.60
N PRO A 232 -7.19 -1.84 -5.00
CA PRO A 232 -8.31 -2.07 -5.88
C PRO A 232 -9.64 -1.88 -5.16
N TYR A 233 -10.66 -1.46 -5.90
CA TYR A 233 -12.02 -1.29 -5.42
C TYR A 233 -13.05 -1.65 -6.51
N LEU A 234 -14.29 -1.93 -6.10
CA LEU A 234 -15.44 -2.28 -6.93
C LEU A 234 -16.48 -1.17 -6.91
N TYR A 235 -17.01 -0.82 -8.08
CA TYR A 235 -18.19 0.03 -8.19
C TYR A 235 -19.48 -0.76 -8.21
N GLY A 236 -20.54 -0.20 -7.63
CA GLY A 236 -21.91 -0.70 -7.81
C GLY A 236 -22.09 -2.11 -7.23
N GLY A 237 -21.63 -2.30 -5.99
CA GLY A 237 -21.78 -3.53 -5.22
C GLY A 237 -20.46 -4.26 -4.91
N ILE A 238 -20.58 -5.53 -4.54
CA ILE A 238 -19.47 -6.42 -4.11
C ILE A 238 -19.20 -7.56 -5.10
N ASP A 239 -19.96 -7.65 -6.19
CA ASP A 239 -19.76 -8.66 -7.21
C ASP A 239 -18.44 -8.40 -7.94
N LEU A 240 -17.54 -9.37 -7.85
CA LEU A 240 -16.21 -9.27 -8.43
C LEU A 240 -16.28 -9.44 -9.96
N ASP A 241 -16.49 -8.33 -10.66
CA ASP A 241 -16.45 -8.23 -12.12
C ASP A 241 -15.26 -7.37 -12.55
N MET A 242 -14.49 -7.87 -13.52
CA MET A 242 -13.40 -7.12 -14.13
C MET A 242 -13.84 -5.75 -14.63
N LYS A 243 -15.08 -5.60 -15.13
CA LYS A 243 -15.65 -4.33 -15.60
C LYS A 243 -15.99 -3.35 -14.47
N LYS A 244 -16.13 -3.82 -13.24
CA LYS A 244 -16.45 -2.99 -12.07
C LYS A 244 -15.20 -2.60 -11.27
N ILE A 245 -14.02 -3.11 -11.62
CA ILE A 245 -12.78 -2.81 -10.91
C ILE A 245 -12.23 -1.43 -11.30
N GLY A 246 -12.02 -0.60 -10.28
CA GLY A 246 -11.10 0.54 -10.27
C GLY A 246 -9.97 0.31 -9.26
N PHE A 247 -9.07 1.30 -9.11
CA PHE A 247 -7.97 1.22 -8.16
C PHE A 247 -7.51 2.61 -7.71
N ILE A 248 -6.97 2.73 -6.50
CA ILE A 248 -6.34 3.94 -5.95
C ILE A 248 -4.82 3.73 -5.94
N MET A 249 -4.02 4.64 -6.50
CA MET A 249 -2.55 4.52 -6.47
C MET A 249 -1.93 5.52 -5.51
N VAL A 250 -1.22 5.03 -4.50
CA VAL A 250 -0.67 5.86 -3.43
C VAL A 250 0.85 6.02 -3.59
N GLN A 251 1.36 7.21 -3.30
CA GLN A 251 2.80 7.51 -3.32
C GLN A 251 3.28 8.02 -1.95
N PHE A 252 4.22 7.34 -1.34
CA PHE A 252 4.81 7.76 -0.08
C PHE A 252 6.03 8.64 -0.34
N LYS A 253 6.09 9.81 0.30
CA LYS A 253 7.27 10.68 0.25
C LYS A 253 7.82 10.85 1.65
N ASN A 254 9.13 10.74 1.80
CA ASN A 254 9.79 11.06 3.05
C ASN A 254 10.31 12.50 2.93
N ASP A 255 9.95 13.35 3.89
CA ASP A 255 10.54 14.67 3.98
C ASP A 255 11.87 14.57 4.73
N SER A 256 12.97 14.76 4.01
CA SER A 256 14.32 14.68 4.57
C SER A 256 14.76 15.96 5.26
N ASN A 257 14.06 17.09 5.05
CA ASN A 257 14.62 18.40 5.35
C ASN A 257 13.95 19.12 6.53
N GLY A 258 12.76 18.72 6.96
CA GLY A 258 12.09 19.33 8.12
C GLY A 258 11.76 20.81 7.95
N GLU A 259 11.92 21.34 6.74
CA GLU A 259 11.40 22.64 6.33
C GLU A 259 9.91 22.48 5.98
N GLU A 260 9.15 23.55 6.16
CA GLU A 260 7.75 23.60 5.76
C GLU A 260 7.67 23.36 4.25
N TYR A 261 7.27 22.14 3.89
CA TYR A 261 7.27 21.69 2.51
C TYR A 261 6.11 22.36 1.78
N ASP A 262 6.39 23.12 0.71
CA ASP A 262 5.34 23.53 -0.24
C ASP A 262 4.95 22.29 -1.06
N ILE A 263 4.00 21.53 -0.50
CA ILE A 263 3.56 20.24 -1.03
C ILE A 263 2.84 20.43 -2.36
N ASP A 264 2.21 21.59 -2.58
CA ASP A 264 1.46 21.83 -3.80
C ASP A 264 2.40 21.93 -5.00
N GLU A 265 3.43 22.77 -4.96
CA GLU A 265 4.37 22.92 -6.08
C GLU A 265 5.22 21.66 -6.29
N SER A 266 5.67 21.01 -5.21
CA SER A 266 6.49 19.80 -5.31
C SER A 266 5.67 18.58 -5.78
N SER A 267 4.41 18.47 -5.39
CA SER A 267 3.50 17.45 -5.91
C SER A 267 3.16 17.75 -7.35
N ARG A 268 2.79 18.98 -7.72
CA ARG A 268 2.56 19.41 -9.12
C ARG A 268 3.75 19.13 -10.02
N LYS A 269 4.97 19.50 -9.60
CA LYS A 269 6.20 19.24 -10.34
C LYS A 269 6.45 17.74 -10.51
N TRP A 270 6.23 16.96 -9.46
CA TRP A 270 6.36 15.51 -9.53
C TRP A 270 5.35 14.90 -10.48
N ILE A 271 4.07 15.30 -10.40
CA ILE A 271 3.00 14.88 -11.31
C ILE A 271 3.42 15.19 -12.73
N ARG A 272 3.77 16.44 -13.03
CA ARG A 272 4.25 16.85 -14.36
C ARG A 272 5.41 15.96 -14.86
N SER A 273 6.35 15.64 -13.97
CA SER A 273 7.52 14.81 -14.30
C SER A 273 7.19 13.32 -14.46
N ASN A 274 6.11 12.84 -13.83
CA ASN A 274 5.75 11.42 -13.77
C ASN A 274 4.46 11.10 -14.51
N VAL A 275 3.73 12.08 -15.03
CA VAL A 275 2.49 11.87 -15.80
C VAL A 275 2.74 10.89 -16.93
N ALA A 276 3.84 11.03 -17.68
CA ALA A 276 4.15 10.08 -18.75
C ALA A 276 4.34 8.63 -18.21
N CYS A 277 5.00 8.48 -17.07
CA CYS A 277 5.19 7.18 -16.42
C CYS A 277 3.86 6.62 -15.90
N LEU A 278 3.10 7.41 -15.13
CA LEU A 278 1.78 7.04 -14.60
C LEU A 278 0.80 6.70 -15.71
N THR A 279 0.74 7.51 -16.77
CA THR A 279 -0.09 7.24 -17.95
C THR A 279 0.33 5.94 -18.63
N SER A 280 1.63 5.69 -18.78
CA SER A 280 2.14 4.42 -19.30
C SER A 280 1.71 3.25 -18.41
N GLN A 281 1.85 3.36 -17.09
CA GLN A 281 1.41 2.33 -16.15
C GLN A 281 -0.11 2.11 -16.21
N ILE A 282 -0.92 3.17 -16.20
CA ILE A 282 -2.37 3.11 -16.34
C ILE A 282 -2.76 2.42 -17.66
N SER A 283 -2.05 2.73 -18.75
CA SER A 283 -2.28 2.07 -20.05
C SER A 283 -1.95 0.58 -20.01
N LYS A 284 -0.86 0.19 -19.33
CA LYS A 284 -0.52 -1.23 -19.10
C LYS A 284 -1.54 -1.93 -18.20
N MET A 285 -2.11 -1.21 -17.22
CA MET A 285 -3.16 -1.76 -16.37
C MET A 285 -4.44 -2.03 -17.16
N ASP A 286 -4.64 -1.28 -18.24
CA ASP A 286 -5.78 -1.36 -19.13
C ASP A 286 -5.48 -2.22 -20.36
N ASP A 287 -5.65 -3.54 -20.22
CA ASP A 287 -5.53 -4.59 -21.25
C ASP A 287 -6.55 -4.43 -22.41
N SER A 288 -6.55 -3.28 -23.06
CA SER A 288 -7.53 -2.82 -24.06
C SER A 288 -7.32 -3.44 -25.46
N ARG A 289 -6.79 -4.66 -25.53
CA ARG A 289 -6.91 -5.54 -26.71
C ARG A 289 -8.18 -6.40 -26.70
N SER A 290 -9.01 -6.31 -25.66
CA SER A 290 -10.33 -6.96 -25.61
C SER A 290 -11.42 -5.98 -26.06
N LEU A 291 -11.87 -6.17 -27.29
CA LEU A 291 -12.85 -5.37 -28.05
C LEU A 291 -14.14 -4.98 -27.29
N LEU A 292 -14.59 -3.74 -27.57
CA LEU A 292 -15.96 -3.22 -27.59
C LEU A 292 -16.81 -3.38 -26.30
N PHE A 293 -17.25 -2.23 -25.79
CA PHE A 293 -18.25 -1.98 -24.74
C PHE A 293 -17.78 -1.70 -23.28
N VAL A 294 -18.09 -0.44 -22.93
CA VAL A 294 -18.49 0.16 -21.64
C VAL A 294 -17.38 0.78 -20.79
N SER A 295 -17.52 2.11 -20.72
CA SER A 295 -16.97 3.05 -19.75
C SER A 295 -17.04 2.52 -18.32
N SER A 296 -15.90 2.08 -17.79
CA SER A 296 -15.70 1.95 -16.35
C SER A 296 -14.82 3.12 -15.94
N PHE A 297 -15.37 4.04 -15.16
CA PHE A 297 -14.63 5.16 -14.57
C PHE A 297 -13.36 4.65 -13.86
N ARG A 298 -12.22 5.33 -13.99
CA ARG A 298 -10.97 4.94 -13.33
C ARG A 298 -10.33 6.15 -12.67
N PHE A 299 -10.44 6.25 -11.37
CA PHE A 299 -9.79 7.31 -10.61
C PHE A 299 -8.41 6.87 -10.17
N LEU A 300 -7.38 7.54 -10.69
CA LEU A 300 -6.16 7.69 -9.92
C LEU A 300 -6.53 8.43 -8.62
N VAL A 301 -5.86 8.15 -7.50
CA VAL A 301 -5.95 8.97 -6.29
C VAL A 301 -4.54 8.93 -5.74
N VAL A 302 -3.70 9.87 -6.17
CA VAL A 302 -2.37 10.02 -5.56
C VAL A 302 -2.59 10.42 -4.11
N VAL A 303 -1.91 9.78 -3.19
CA VAL A 303 -1.94 10.16 -1.77
C VAL A 303 -0.50 10.32 -1.37
N THR A 304 -0.04 11.56 -1.23
CA THR A 304 1.28 11.85 -0.66
C THR A 304 1.14 11.78 0.86
N LEU A 305 1.88 10.90 1.53
CA LEU A 305 2.01 10.97 2.98
C LEU A 305 3.45 11.29 3.31
N ALA A 306 3.67 12.41 4.02
CA ALA A 306 4.95 12.79 4.58
C ALA A 306 5.11 12.12 5.95
N ALA A 307 5.92 11.07 6.04
CA ALA A 307 6.19 10.40 7.32
C ALA A 307 7.52 10.87 7.90
N TRP A 308 7.51 11.47 9.09
CA TRP A 308 8.73 11.81 9.83
C TRP A 308 9.34 10.58 10.50
N CYS A 309 10.59 10.25 10.17
CA CYS A 309 11.34 9.15 10.78
C CYS A 309 12.38 9.69 11.77
N GLY A 310 11.92 10.29 12.88
CA GLY A 310 12.75 10.75 14.00
C GLY A 310 12.98 9.68 15.08
N ARG A 311 14.06 9.79 15.88
CA ARG A 311 14.51 8.80 16.90
C ARG A 311 13.64 8.72 18.18
N HIS A 312 12.34 8.99 18.12
CA HIS A 312 11.47 8.97 19.29
C HIS A 312 10.47 7.82 19.22
N THR A 313 10.56 6.89 20.17
CA THR A 313 9.84 5.61 20.23
C THR A 313 8.40 5.71 20.78
N ASN A 314 7.86 6.91 20.95
CA ASN A 314 6.47 7.13 21.41
C ASN A 314 5.76 8.04 20.41
N VAL A 315 5.16 7.43 19.39
CA VAL A 315 4.27 8.13 18.46
C VAL A 315 2.84 7.79 18.89
N ASP A 316 2.12 8.78 19.44
CA ASP A 316 0.70 8.68 19.74
C ASP A 316 -0.13 8.98 18.46
N ARG A 317 -1.37 8.49 18.40
CA ARG A 317 -2.34 8.69 17.31
C ARG A 317 -2.44 10.16 16.87
N ALA A 318 -2.53 11.07 17.85
CA ALA A 318 -2.60 12.51 17.59
C ALA A 318 -1.34 13.08 16.90
N GLN A 319 -0.18 12.43 17.02
CA GLN A 319 1.05 12.79 16.29
C GLN A 319 1.09 12.20 14.87
N MET A 320 0.46 11.04 14.64
CA MET A 320 0.30 10.48 13.29
C MET A 320 -0.67 11.32 12.44
N GLU A 321 -1.75 11.80 13.06
CA GLU A 321 -2.82 12.54 12.39
C GLU A 321 -2.40 13.96 11.95
N LYS A 322 -1.62 14.68 12.77
CA LYS A 322 -1.27 16.09 12.50
C LYS A 322 -0.36 16.35 11.29
N ARG A 323 0.16 15.33 10.61
CA ARG A 323 1.27 15.49 9.63
C ARG A 323 1.09 14.74 8.31
N CYS A 324 -0.11 14.20 8.07
CA CYS A 324 -0.47 13.58 6.80
C CYS A 324 -1.15 14.62 5.90
N LEU A 325 -0.46 15.14 4.88
CA LEU A 325 -1.01 16.11 3.93
C LEU A 325 -1.35 15.43 2.61
N LEU A 326 -2.63 15.28 2.33
CA LEU A 326 -3.17 14.55 1.18
C LEU A 326 -3.24 15.44 -0.07
N HIS A 327 -2.72 14.97 -1.21
CA HIS A 327 -2.99 15.56 -2.52
C HIS A 327 -3.64 14.54 -3.44
N MET A 328 -4.96 14.53 -3.47
CA MET A 328 -5.75 13.60 -4.26
C MET A 328 -5.87 14.06 -5.72
N ILE A 329 -5.28 13.30 -6.65
CA ILE A 329 -5.45 13.53 -8.08
C ILE A 329 -6.39 12.49 -8.64
N MET A 330 -7.61 12.90 -8.94
CA MET A 330 -8.64 12.07 -9.52
C MET A 330 -8.61 12.13 -11.06
N TYR A 331 -8.52 10.96 -11.70
CA TYR A 331 -8.57 10.78 -13.16
C TYR A 331 -9.88 10.11 -13.59
N ALA A 332 -10.32 10.25 -14.83
CA ALA A 332 -11.34 9.39 -15.41
C ALA A 332 -10.96 9.14 -16.88
N PRO A 333 -10.84 7.91 -17.40
CA PRO A 333 -10.50 7.69 -18.80
C PRO A 333 -11.75 7.71 -19.71
N GLU A 334 -11.51 8.09 -20.97
CA GLU A 334 -12.45 7.95 -22.09
C GLU A 334 -12.43 6.50 -22.63
N SER A 335 -13.49 6.08 -23.33
CA SER A 335 -13.51 4.83 -24.10
C SER A 335 -12.40 4.83 -25.16
N ALA A 336 -11.82 3.64 -25.41
CA ALA A 336 -10.62 3.21 -26.17
C ALA A 336 -10.09 3.97 -27.43
N SER A 337 -10.30 5.28 -27.59
CA SER A 337 -9.80 6.05 -28.74
C SER A 337 -9.27 7.43 -28.32
N THR A 338 -8.36 7.49 -27.36
CA THR A 338 -7.65 8.74 -27.05
C THR A 338 -6.35 8.81 -27.86
N SER A 339 -6.24 9.82 -28.72
CA SER A 339 -5.02 10.05 -29.51
C SER A 339 -3.92 10.67 -28.65
N SER A 340 -2.65 10.48 -29.04
CA SER A 340 -1.47 11.09 -28.38
C SER A 340 -1.54 12.63 -28.26
N GLU A 341 -2.47 13.26 -28.96
CA GLU A 341 -2.66 14.71 -29.02
C GLU A 341 -3.47 15.26 -27.83
N GLN A 342 -4.39 14.49 -27.26
CA GLN A 342 -5.06 14.85 -26.00
C GLN A 342 -4.10 14.82 -24.81
N TRP A 343 -3.13 13.90 -24.83
CA TRP A 343 -2.06 13.85 -23.81
C TRP A 343 -1.11 15.05 -23.90
N ARG A 344 -0.85 15.59 -25.10
CA ARG A 344 -0.11 16.86 -25.23
C ARG A 344 -0.86 18.03 -24.62
N LYS A 345 -2.19 18.11 -24.77
CA LYS A 345 -3.00 19.16 -24.13
C LYS A 345 -3.02 19.05 -22.61
N VAL A 346 -3.02 17.84 -22.05
CA VAL A 346 -2.86 17.63 -20.59
C VAL A 346 -1.49 18.11 -20.10
N LEU A 347 -0.43 17.92 -20.89
CA LEU A 347 0.91 18.43 -20.59
C LEU A 347 1.04 19.94 -20.77
N GLU A 348 0.21 20.57 -21.62
CA GLU A 348 0.18 22.03 -21.82
C GLU A 348 -0.66 22.77 -20.78
N ILE A 349 -1.78 22.21 -20.32
CA ILE A 349 -2.56 22.78 -19.19
C ILE A 349 -1.69 22.83 -17.91
N GLY A 350 -0.80 21.85 -17.74
CA GLY A 350 0.21 21.87 -16.69
C GLY A 350 1.27 22.98 -16.82
N LYS A 351 1.33 23.75 -17.90
CA LYS A 351 2.23 24.91 -18.05
C LYS A 351 1.57 26.25 -17.72
N CYS A 352 0.25 26.29 -17.53
CA CYS A 352 -0.52 27.51 -17.32
C CYS A 352 -1.18 27.62 -15.92
N CYS A 353 -0.76 26.80 -14.95
CA CYS A 353 -1.21 26.89 -13.55
C CYS A 353 -0.04 26.86 -12.59
#